data_AF-A0A4P5WVN5-F1
#
_entry.id   AF-A0A4P5WVN5-F1
#
_cell.length_a   1.000
_cell.length_b   1.000
_cell.length_c   1.000
_cell.angle_alpha   90.00
_cell.angle_beta   90.00
_cell.angle_gamma   90.00
#
_symmetry.space_group_name_H-M   'P 1'
#
loop_
_entity.id
_entity.type
_entity.pdbx_description
1 polymer ?
#
loop_
_entity_poly.entity_id
_entity_poly.type
_entity_poly.pdbx_seq_one_letter_code
_entity_poly.pdbx_strand_id
1 'polypeptide(L)'
;MRASRIALRRRRALSLLAGAAAAGLTALGGTDAGTEQQSTDDWIWLGNRSFRVGLLRSSGGAIGWISPPGGERSVVNSFDRGRLVQQSWYGDEDGSDWNGRPWRWNPVQGGDWRGRSATILKQSVSESEATVVTRPVHWAAGTDIADAVMTQKVALQQELIRIDYRFQYHGTVSHQPRHQELPAVFTGPEYSRLAVCTSDRPWTDAALHFRTPGWPNEYLPMTEHWVALLNAEGWGLGCYVPRASQLTCYRAGQGSAAAGACSYFAPIDTIAVTPGFDMRWTVWLTLGEVTGIRRRFQELQRGGSGQ
;
A
#
# COMPACT_ATOMS: atom_id res chain seq x y z
N MET A 1 14.48 -79.76 11.72
CA MET A 1 15.63 -78.87 11.49
C MET A 1 15.38 -77.52 12.14
N ARG A 2 16.33 -77.09 12.97
CA ARG A 2 16.62 -75.76 13.59
C ARG A 2 15.70 -74.59 13.18
N ALA A 3 14.93 -74.00 14.10
CA ALA A 3 15.31 -72.97 15.09
C ALA A 3 15.45 -71.54 14.51
N SER A 4 14.57 -70.61 14.91
CA SER A 4 14.90 -69.61 15.95
C SER A 4 13.89 -68.45 15.98
N ARG A 5 13.28 -68.26 17.17
CA ARG A 5 12.62 -67.04 17.62
C ARG A 5 13.69 -66.11 18.20
N ILE A 6 13.59 -64.80 17.96
CA ILE A 6 14.21 -63.79 18.83
C ILE A 6 13.19 -62.70 19.14
N ALA A 7 12.94 -62.54 20.43
CA ALA A 7 12.25 -61.41 21.06
C ALA A 7 13.30 -60.61 21.85
N LEU A 8 13.17 -59.29 21.95
CA LEU A 8 13.81 -58.48 23.00
C LEU A 8 13.03 -57.15 23.13
N ARG A 9 12.11 -57.03 24.11
CA ARG A 9 12.27 -56.44 25.46
C ARG A 9 12.55 -54.93 25.49
N ARG A 10 11.56 -54.20 26.01
CA ARG A 10 11.64 -52.87 26.62
C ARG A 10 12.64 -52.82 27.78
N ARG A 11 13.33 -51.69 27.99
CA ARG A 11 13.66 -51.15 29.32
C ARG A 11 13.74 -49.61 29.31
N ARG A 12 12.98 -49.00 30.24
CA ARG A 12 13.20 -47.65 30.80
C ARG A 12 14.28 -47.74 31.88
N ALA A 13 15.03 -46.67 32.10
CA ALA A 13 15.48 -46.25 33.43
C ALA A 13 15.91 -44.76 33.43
N LEU A 14 15.28 -43.98 34.32
CA LEU A 14 15.83 -42.76 34.95
C LEU A 14 17.04 -43.19 35.83
N SER A 15 17.95 -42.36 36.39
CA SER A 15 17.84 -41.02 36.99
C SER A 15 19.22 -40.59 37.52
N LEU A 16 19.43 -39.26 37.67
CA LEU A 16 20.08 -38.54 38.81
C LEU A 16 21.58 -38.81 39.10
N LEU A 17 22.44 -37.90 39.61
CA LEU A 17 22.54 -36.45 39.84
C LEU A 17 23.95 -36.24 40.45
N ALA A 18 24.49 -35.01 40.36
CA ALA A 18 25.55 -34.34 41.18
C ALA A 18 26.71 -33.83 40.30
N GLY A 19 27.22 -32.61 40.44
CA GLY A 19 26.96 -31.52 41.36
C GLY A 19 27.86 -30.31 41.02
N ALA A 20 27.37 -29.13 41.43
CA ALA A 20 27.84 -27.75 41.33
C ALA A 20 29.33 -27.38 41.14
N ALA A 21 29.55 -26.32 40.36
CA ALA A 21 30.35 -25.15 40.77
C ALA A 21 29.93 -23.90 39.97
N ALA A 22 29.73 -22.79 40.67
CA ALA A 22 29.26 -21.50 40.14
C ALA A 22 30.41 -20.63 39.60
N ALA A 23 30.17 -19.89 38.52
CA ALA A 23 30.89 -18.66 38.19
C ALA A 23 30.13 -17.80 37.16
N GLY A 24 29.91 -16.53 37.49
CA GLY A 24 29.90 -15.42 36.54
C GLY A 24 28.62 -15.13 35.76
N LEU A 25 27.84 -14.14 36.24
CA LEU A 25 26.95 -13.34 35.40
C LEU A 25 27.74 -12.76 34.22
N THR A 26 27.33 -13.08 33.00
CA THR A 26 27.47 -12.17 31.84
C THR A 26 26.16 -12.22 31.07
N ALA A 27 25.45 -11.09 31.08
CA ALA A 27 24.29 -10.87 30.23
C ALA A 27 24.76 -10.93 28.77
N LEU A 28 24.38 -11.98 28.06
CA LEU A 28 24.48 -12.00 26.60
C LEU A 28 23.38 -11.08 26.08
N GLY A 29 23.80 -9.88 25.67
CA GLY A 29 22.96 -8.90 25.01
C GLY A 29 22.24 -9.54 23.83
N GLY A 30 20.90 -9.47 23.89
CA GLY A 30 20.06 -9.76 22.74
C GLY A 30 20.44 -8.81 21.61
N THR A 31 20.64 -9.38 20.44
CA THR A 31 20.75 -8.64 19.18
C THR A 31 19.40 -7.98 18.91
N ASP A 32 19.30 -6.69 19.18
CA ASP A 32 18.23 -5.84 18.66
C ASP A 32 18.28 -5.88 17.14
N ALA A 33 17.26 -6.50 16.53
CA ALA A 33 16.96 -6.26 15.13
C ALA A 33 16.59 -4.79 15.01
N GLY A 34 17.51 -4.00 14.45
CA GLY A 34 17.39 -2.56 14.32
C GLY A 34 16.10 -2.18 13.61
N THR A 35 15.15 -1.64 14.38
CA THR A 35 14.18 -0.71 13.84
C THR A 35 14.98 0.55 13.54
N GLU A 36 15.36 0.77 12.27
CA GLU A 36 15.87 2.09 11.87
C GLU A 36 14.77 3.09 12.25
N GLN A 37 15.02 3.88 13.30
CA GLN A 37 14.22 5.07 13.57
C GLN A 37 14.36 5.96 12.34
N GLN A 38 13.35 5.95 11.48
CA GLN A 38 13.30 6.85 10.33
C GLN A 38 13.51 8.27 10.85
N SER A 39 14.64 8.86 10.48
CA SER A 39 14.98 10.23 10.87
C SER A 39 13.84 11.16 10.47
N THR A 40 13.55 12.19 11.27
CA THR A 40 12.53 13.19 10.91
C THR A 40 12.80 13.85 9.55
N ASP A 41 14.07 13.83 9.12
CA ASP A 41 14.56 14.38 7.86
C ASP A 41 14.19 13.52 6.64
N ASP A 42 13.81 12.26 6.83
CA ASP A 42 13.34 11.39 5.74
C ASP A 42 11.93 11.77 5.26
N TRP A 43 11.17 12.49 6.09
CA TRP A 43 9.79 12.84 5.81
C TRP A 43 9.65 14.23 5.19
N ILE A 44 8.85 14.33 4.14
CA ILE A 44 8.26 15.59 3.68
C ILE A 44 6.90 15.70 4.35
N TRP A 45 6.78 16.59 5.34
CA TRP A 45 5.53 16.82 6.06
C TRP A 45 4.72 17.93 5.42
N LEU A 46 3.44 17.64 5.18
CA LEU A 46 2.41 18.61 4.84
C LEU A 46 1.39 18.65 5.97
N GLY A 47 0.82 19.83 6.23
CA GLY A 47 -0.17 20.01 7.29
C GLY A 47 -1.24 21.04 6.94
N ASN A 48 -2.46 20.77 7.39
CA ASN A 48 -3.51 21.78 7.49
C ASN A 48 -4.40 21.49 8.71
N ARG A 49 -5.56 22.15 8.82
CA ARG A 49 -6.48 21.93 9.94
C ARG A 49 -7.14 20.55 9.99
N SER A 50 -7.08 19.78 8.92
CA SER A 50 -7.76 18.48 8.77
C SER A 50 -6.78 17.31 8.67
N PHE A 51 -5.52 17.56 8.28
CA PHE A 51 -4.55 16.50 8.01
C PHE A 51 -3.14 16.82 8.49
N ARG A 52 -2.44 15.76 8.84
CA ARG A 52 -0.99 15.64 8.74
C ARG A 52 -0.68 14.55 7.70
N VAL A 53 0.10 14.90 6.67
CA VAL A 53 0.47 13.99 5.57
C VAL A 53 1.98 13.93 5.46
N GLY A 54 2.54 12.73 5.37
CA GLY A 54 3.98 12.49 5.24
C GLY A 54 4.31 11.72 3.98
N LEU A 55 5.25 12.24 3.19
CA LEU A 55 5.84 11.55 2.05
C LEU A 55 7.26 11.09 2.43
N LEU A 56 7.61 9.84 2.10
CA LEU A 56 8.90 9.23 2.44
C LEU A 56 9.93 9.47 1.35
N ARG A 57 11.03 10.18 1.65
CA ARG A 57 12.13 10.37 0.68
C ARG A 57 12.80 9.04 0.34
N SER A 58 12.99 8.18 1.34
CA SER A 58 13.49 6.80 1.22
C SER A 58 12.55 5.80 0.50
N SER A 59 11.41 6.30 0.02
CA SER A 59 10.45 5.59 -0.82
C SER A 59 9.96 6.46 -1.98
N GLY A 60 10.87 7.18 -2.66
CA GLY A 60 10.55 7.94 -3.87
C GLY A 60 9.47 9.02 -3.70
N GLY A 61 9.27 9.52 -2.47
CA GLY A 61 8.25 10.50 -2.13
C GLY A 61 6.82 9.97 -2.17
N ALA A 62 6.60 8.64 -2.14
CA ALA A 62 5.28 8.08 -1.94
C ALA A 62 4.73 8.44 -0.54
N ILE A 63 3.40 8.49 -0.40
CA ILE A 63 2.76 8.88 0.85
C ILE A 63 2.80 7.69 1.81
N GLY A 64 3.52 7.86 2.92
CA GLY A 64 3.66 6.87 3.98
C GLY A 64 2.94 7.24 5.27
N TRP A 65 2.33 8.43 5.35
CA TRP A 65 1.60 8.86 6.53
C TRP A 65 0.39 9.69 6.17
N ILE A 66 -0.77 9.34 6.73
CA ILE A 66 -1.96 10.20 6.75
C ILE A 66 -2.63 10.06 8.12
N SER A 67 -2.86 11.18 8.81
CA SER A 67 -3.59 11.20 10.08
C SER A 67 -4.34 12.53 10.25
N PRO A 68 -5.26 12.64 11.22
CA PRO A 68 -5.68 13.94 11.74
C PRO A 68 -4.48 14.73 12.30
N PRO A 69 -4.59 16.06 12.46
CA PRO A 69 -3.56 16.86 13.11
C PRO A 69 -3.34 16.37 14.55
N GLY A 70 -2.08 16.24 14.96
CA GLY A 70 -1.72 15.72 16.29
C GLY A 70 -1.94 14.21 16.47
N GLY A 71 -2.42 13.49 15.45
CA GLY A 71 -2.58 12.03 15.51
C GLY A 71 -1.24 11.31 15.66
N GLU A 72 -1.18 10.38 16.61
CA GLU A 72 0.02 9.58 16.91
C GLU A 72 0.19 8.37 15.97
N ARG A 73 -0.85 8.02 15.20
CA ARG A 73 -0.86 6.88 14.29
C ARG A 73 -1.35 7.28 12.90
N SER A 74 -0.68 6.72 11.89
CA SER A 74 -1.09 6.82 10.50
C SER A 74 -2.21 5.82 10.19
N VAL A 75 -3.15 6.20 9.33
CA VAL A 75 -4.05 5.24 8.69
C VAL A 75 -3.32 4.39 7.65
N VAL A 76 -2.28 4.95 7.01
CA VAL A 76 -1.44 4.28 6.00
C VAL A 76 -0.50 3.31 6.71
N ASN A 77 -0.46 2.07 6.23
CA ASN A 77 0.48 1.07 6.70
C ASN A 77 1.76 1.12 5.86
N SER A 78 2.82 1.66 6.43
CA SER A 78 4.12 1.86 5.76
C SER A 78 5.18 0.86 6.22
N PHE A 79 4.80 -0.42 6.33
CA PHE A 79 5.69 -1.48 6.81
C PHE A 79 6.87 -1.76 5.86
N ASP A 80 6.65 -1.64 4.54
CA ASP A 80 7.67 -1.80 3.52
C ASP A 80 7.41 -0.85 2.33
N ARG A 81 8.27 -0.90 1.30
CA ARG A 81 8.18 -0.02 0.13
C ARG A 81 7.02 -0.34 -0.82
N GLY A 82 6.41 -1.51 -0.69
CA GLY A 82 5.21 -1.88 -1.44
C GLY A 82 3.93 -1.37 -0.79
N ARG A 83 3.95 -1.09 0.51
CA ARG A 83 2.77 -0.68 1.28
C ARG A 83 2.78 0.81 1.58
N LEU A 84 2.18 1.59 0.69
CA LEU A 84 2.12 3.05 0.74
C LEU A 84 0.81 3.51 0.05
N VAL A 85 0.61 4.81 -0.10
CA VAL A 85 -0.25 5.34 -1.17
C VAL A 85 0.63 5.76 -2.34
N GLN A 86 0.60 5.00 -3.43
CA GLN A 86 1.62 5.10 -4.48
C GLN A 86 1.20 4.63 -5.87
N GLN A 87 1.96 5.06 -6.88
CA GLN A 87 1.87 4.54 -8.25
C GLN A 87 2.56 3.18 -8.37
N SER A 88 1.87 2.26 -9.05
CA SER A 88 2.36 0.93 -9.40
C SER A 88 1.69 0.52 -10.71
N TRP A 89 2.50 0.16 -11.70
CA TRP A 89 2.02 -0.19 -13.04
C TRP A 89 2.42 -1.60 -13.41
N TYR A 90 1.68 -2.22 -14.31
CA TYR A 90 1.88 -3.58 -14.74
C TYR A 90 1.96 -3.67 -16.26
N GLY A 91 3.00 -4.34 -16.74
CA GLY A 91 3.20 -4.65 -18.13
C GLY A 91 3.17 -6.15 -18.41
N ASP A 92 3.88 -6.55 -19.46
CA ASP A 92 4.03 -7.93 -19.85
C ASP A 92 5.12 -8.64 -19.05
N GLU A 93 5.11 -9.97 -19.11
CA GLU A 93 6.15 -10.82 -18.54
C GLU A 93 7.50 -10.47 -19.17
N ASP A 94 8.52 -10.30 -18.32
CA ASP A 94 9.87 -9.87 -18.71
C ASP A 94 10.96 -10.81 -18.20
N GLY A 95 10.56 -11.98 -17.67
CA GLY A 95 11.46 -12.97 -17.10
C GLY A 95 11.97 -12.63 -15.69
N SER A 96 11.48 -11.55 -15.07
CA SER A 96 11.81 -11.23 -13.68
C SER A 96 11.21 -12.25 -12.70
N ASP A 97 11.83 -12.37 -11.51
CA ASP A 97 11.44 -13.30 -10.46
C ASP A 97 11.15 -12.56 -9.15
N TRP A 98 9.94 -12.73 -8.64
CA TRP A 98 9.55 -12.27 -7.31
C TRP A 98 9.57 -13.45 -6.34
N ASN A 99 10.73 -13.66 -5.71
CA ASN A 99 10.92 -14.63 -4.63
C ASN A 99 10.52 -16.07 -5.04
N GLY A 100 11.06 -16.53 -6.17
CA GLY A 100 10.81 -17.84 -6.76
C GLY A 100 9.52 -17.94 -7.58
N ARG A 101 8.87 -16.80 -7.87
CA ARG A 101 7.66 -16.72 -8.68
C ARG A 101 7.91 -15.86 -9.92
N PRO A 102 7.59 -16.36 -11.13
CA PRO A 102 7.64 -15.54 -12.33
C PRO A 102 6.85 -14.24 -12.14
N TRP A 103 7.45 -13.14 -12.56
CA TRP A 103 6.87 -11.82 -12.46
C TRP A 103 6.84 -11.13 -13.83
N ARG A 104 6.52 -9.84 -13.81
CA ARG A 104 6.30 -9.01 -15.00
C ARG A 104 6.86 -7.63 -14.78
N TRP A 105 6.95 -6.88 -15.87
CA TRP A 105 7.33 -5.48 -15.82
C TRP A 105 6.44 -4.72 -14.83
N ASN A 106 7.01 -4.19 -13.76
CA ASN A 106 6.26 -3.55 -12.68
C ASN A 106 7.02 -2.38 -12.03
N PRO A 107 6.96 -1.16 -12.60
CA PRO A 107 7.52 0.03 -11.96
C PRO A 107 6.67 0.45 -10.76
N VAL A 108 7.35 0.63 -9.62
CA VAL A 108 6.76 1.04 -8.36
C VAL A 108 7.45 2.30 -7.83
N GLN A 109 6.65 3.28 -7.39
CA GLN A 109 7.13 4.58 -6.91
C GLN A 109 7.93 4.48 -5.60
N GLY A 110 7.56 3.56 -4.71
CA GLY A 110 8.20 3.38 -3.40
C GLY A 110 9.54 2.66 -3.48
N GLY A 111 9.68 1.72 -4.41
CA GLY A 111 10.86 0.87 -4.50
C GLY A 111 10.53 -0.59 -4.76
N ASP A 112 11.46 -1.47 -4.41
CA ASP A 112 11.35 -2.91 -4.64
C ASP A 112 10.97 -3.70 -3.38
N TRP A 113 10.76 -5.02 -3.53
CA TRP A 113 10.41 -5.91 -2.41
C TRP A 113 11.56 -6.20 -1.45
N ARG A 114 12.81 -5.88 -1.82
CA ARG A 114 14.03 -6.13 -1.04
C ARG A 114 14.51 -4.88 -0.29
N GLY A 115 13.82 -3.75 -0.45
CA GLY A 115 14.13 -2.52 0.26
C GLY A 115 15.05 -1.55 -0.51
N ARG A 116 15.15 -1.65 -1.83
CA ARG A 116 15.74 -0.59 -2.66
C ARG A 116 14.73 0.54 -2.83
N SER A 117 15.13 1.77 -2.47
CA SER A 117 14.33 2.98 -2.73
C SER A 117 14.29 3.32 -4.21
N ALA A 118 13.16 3.84 -4.66
CA ALA A 118 13.11 4.63 -5.90
C ALA A 118 13.87 5.96 -5.73
N THR A 119 14.25 6.57 -6.86
CA THR A 119 15.08 7.79 -6.86
C THR A 119 14.22 9.03 -7.10
N ILE A 120 14.24 9.99 -6.18
CA ILE A 120 13.67 11.33 -6.40
C ILE A 120 14.58 12.10 -7.37
N LEU A 121 14.03 12.49 -8.51
CA LEU A 121 14.69 13.31 -9.54
C LEU A 121 14.52 14.80 -9.29
N LYS A 122 13.35 15.20 -8.77
CA LYS A 122 13.02 16.59 -8.44
C LYS A 122 12.00 16.62 -7.32
N GLN A 123 12.11 17.60 -6.44
CA GLN A 123 11.09 17.89 -5.44
C GLN A 123 10.85 19.40 -5.30
N SER A 124 9.63 19.78 -4.95
CA SER A 124 9.25 21.14 -4.56
C SER A 124 8.24 21.02 -3.42
N VAL A 125 8.45 21.74 -2.32
CA VAL A 125 7.68 21.58 -1.08
C VAL A 125 7.29 22.94 -0.52
N SER A 126 6.07 23.03 -0.01
CA SER A 126 5.54 24.11 0.83
C SER A 126 4.83 23.48 2.03
N GLU A 127 4.19 24.28 2.89
CA GLU A 127 3.50 23.77 4.09
C GLU A 127 2.33 22.82 3.78
N SER A 128 1.63 23.03 2.66
CA SER A 128 0.40 22.31 2.31
C SER A 128 0.43 21.67 0.92
N GLU A 129 1.53 21.82 0.17
CA GLU A 129 1.74 21.19 -1.13
C GLU A 129 3.14 20.60 -1.27
N ALA A 130 3.24 19.43 -1.91
CA ALA A 130 4.50 18.87 -2.38
C ALA A 130 4.36 18.33 -3.80
N THR A 131 5.35 18.58 -4.65
CA THR A 131 5.51 17.90 -5.94
C THR A 131 6.78 17.08 -5.90
N VAL A 132 6.68 15.79 -6.22
CA VAL A 132 7.82 14.87 -6.32
C VAL A 132 7.82 14.23 -7.70
N VAL A 133 8.99 14.23 -8.36
CA VAL A 133 9.25 13.52 -9.61
C VAL A 133 10.23 12.40 -9.29
N THR A 134 9.89 11.18 -9.68
CA THR A 134 10.53 9.95 -9.24
C THR A 134 10.84 9.06 -10.44
N ARG A 135 12.05 8.49 -10.44
CA ARG A 135 12.37 7.32 -11.28
C ARG A 135 11.99 6.07 -10.49
N PRO A 136 11.00 5.29 -10.95
CA PRO A 136 10.55 4.09 -10.23
C PRO A 136 11.58 2.97 -10.32
N VAL A 137 11.42 2.00 -9.43
CA VAL A 137 12.20 0.76 -9.42
C VAL A 137 11.29 -0.39 -9.82
N HIS A 138 11.85 -1.36 -10.53
CA HIS A 138 11.19 -2.60 -10.86
C HIS A 138 10.95 -3.42 -9.59
N TRP A 139 9.68 -3.72 -9.26
CA TRP A 139 9.31 -4.41 -8.02
C TRP A 139 10.13 -5.67 -7.78
N ALA A 140 10.14 -6.61 -8.74
CA ALA A 140 10.82 -7.90 -8.59
C ALA A 140 12.36 -7.83 -8.73
N ALA A 141 12.84 -7.20 -9.81
CA ALA A 141 14.26 -7.17 -10.16
C ALA A 141 15.10 -6.20 -9.31
N GLY A 142 14.49 -5.20 -8.68
CA GLY A 142 15.23 -4.20 -7.88
C GLY A 142 16.13 -3.30 -8.73
N THR A 143 15.84 -3.15 -10.02
CA THR A 143 16.56 -2.28 -10.94
C THR A 143 15.74 -1.03 -11.24
N ASP A 144 16.41 0.11 -11.44
CA ASP A 144 15.74 1.32 -11.88
C ASP A 144 15.08 1.09 -13.26
N ILE A 145 13.86 1.57 -13.44
CA ILE A 145 13.23 1.60 -14.76
C ILE A 145 13.52 2.97 -15.36
N ALA A 146 14.68 3.06 -16.01
CA ALA A 146 15.25 4.32 -16.50
C ALA A 146 14.33 5.09 -17.48
N ASP A 147 13.51 4.35 -18.21
CA ASP A 147 12.60 4.89 -19.21
C ASP A 147 11.22 5.28 -18.64
N ALA A 148 11.03 5.22 -17.32
CA ALA A 148 9.79 5.62 -16.67
C ALA A 148 10.00 6.81 -15.74
N VAL A 149 9.03 7.72 -15.72
CA VAL A 149 8.99 8.86 -14.80
C VAL A 149 7.61 8.96 -14.17
N MET A 150 7.58 9.04 -12.85
CA MET A 150 6.38 9.22 -12.03
C MET A 150 6.39 10.60 -11.42
N THR A 151 5.35 11.39 -11.64
CA THR A 151 5.14 12.66 -10.92
C THR A 151 3.94 12.52 -9.99
N GLN A 152 4.07 13.03 -8.78
CA GLN A 152 3.01 13.14 -7.79
C GLN A 152 3.00 14.56 -7.25
N LYS A 153 1.89 15.29 -7.43
CA LYS A 153 1.62 16.55 -6.73
C LYS A 153 0.54 16.32 -5.68
N VAL A 154 0.88 16.49 -4.42
CA VAL A 154 -0.05 16.44 -3.28
C VAL A 154 -0.39 17.87 -2.86
N ALA A 155 -1.67 18.17 -2.66
CA ALA A 155 -2.16 19.43 -2.14
C ALA A 155 -3.26 19.20 -1.10
N LEU A 156 -3.15 19.86 0.07
CA LEU A 156 -4.15 19.80 1.13
C LEU A 156 -5.20 20.90 0.93
N GLN A 157 -6.44 20.50 0.61
CA GLN A 157 -7.56 21.39 0.29
C GLN A 157 -8.69 21.19 1.28
N GLN A 158 -8.73 22.02 2.34
CA GLN A 158 -9.72 21.89 3.42
C GLN A 158 -9.71 20.44 3.98
N GLU A 159 -10.82 19.71 3.83
CA GLU A 159 -11.01 18.33 4.25
C GLU A 159 -10.69 17.30 3.13
N LEU A 160 -9.92 17.67 2.12
CA LEU A 160 -9.49 16.80 1.03
C LEU A 160 -7.97 16.83 0.86
N ILE A 161 -7.39 15.69 0.50
CA ILE A 161 -6.03 15.57 -0.02
C ILE A 161 -6.18 15.32 -1.52
N ARG A 162 -5.85 16.31 -2.34
CA ARG A 162 -5.81 16.16 -3.79
C ARG A 162 -4.43 15.65 -4.21
N ILE A 163 -4.40 14.64 -5.05
CA ILE A 163 -3.18 14.09 -5.62
C ILE A 163 -3.30 14.09 -7.14
N ASP A 164 -2.51 14.92 -7.81
CA ASP A 164 -2.38 14.88 -9.27
C ASP A 164 -1.17 14.02 -9.64
N TYR A 165 -1.45 12.89 -10.29
CA TYR A 165 -0.45 11.95 -10.75
C TYR A 165 -0.15 12.14 -12.25
N ARG A 166 1.08 11.81 -12.63
CA ARG A 166 1.46 11.61 -14.04
C ARG A 166 2.43 10.43 -14.14
N PHE A 167 2.17 9.53 -15.07
CA PHE A 167 3.08 8.47 -15.45
C PHE A 167 3.51 8.65 -16.90
N GLN A 168 4.82 8.74 -17.12
CA GLN A 168 5.43 8.86 -18.44
C GLN A 168 6.31 7.64 -18.70
N TYR A 169 6.17 7.07 -19.89
CA TYR A 169 6.98 5.95 -20.36
C TYR A 169 7.63 6.29 -21.70
N HIS A 170 8.96 6.24 -21.70
CA HIS A 170 9.84 6.57 -22.81
C HIS A 170 10.51 5.33 -23.42
N GLY A 171 10.13 4.13 -22.96
CA GLY A 171 10.71 2.89 -23.45
C GLY A 171 10.15 2.53 -24.84
N THR A 172 10.75 1.51 -25.44
CA THR A 172 10.43 1.06 -26.81
C THR A 172 9.54 -0.18 -26.84
N VAL A 173 9.33 -0.84 -25.69
CA VAL A 173 8.50 -2.04 -25.58
C VAL A 173 7.04 -1.63 -25.41
N SER A 174 6.13 -2.27 -26.15
CA SER A 174 4.69 -2.12 -25.92
C SER A 174 4.22 -3.21 -24.97
N HIS A 175 3.54 -2.81 -23.90
CA HIS A 175 2.90 -3.70 -22.96
C HIS A 175 1.40 -3.78 -23.22
N GLN A 176 0.85 -5.00 -23.23
CA GLN A 176 -0.58 -5.24 -23.43
C GLN A 176 -1.44 -4.56 -22.33
N PRO A 177 -2.75 -4.35 -22.58
CA PRO A 177 -3.64 -3.84 -21.53
C PRO A 177 -3.62 -4.71 -20.27
N ARG A 178 -3.36 -4.08 -19.13
CA ARG A 178 -3.41 -4.69 -17.78
C ARG A 178 -4.22 -3.80 -16.85
N HIS A 179 -4.72 -4.37 -15.75
CA HIS A 179 -5.23 -3.57 -14.64
C HIS A 179 -4.08 -2.76 -14.03
N GLN A 180 -4.21 -1.43 -14.07
CA GLN A 180 -3.28 -0.48 -13.46
C GLN A 180 -3.88 0.04 -12.16
N GLU A 181 -3.05 0.25 -11.13
CA GLU A 181 -3.49 0.73 -9.81
C GLU A 181 -3.44 2.26 -9.75
N LEU A 182 -4.58 2.91 -9.44
CA LEU A 182 -4.76 4.36 -9.62
C LEU A 182 -5.20 5.11 -8.34
N PRO A 183 -4.62 4.93 -7.13
CA PRO A 183 -3.35 4.29 -6.80
C PRO A 183 -3.52 3.00 -5.98
N ALA A 184 -2.42 2.33 -5.65
CA ALA A 184 -2.40 1.37 -4.55
C ALA A 184 -2.54 2.10 -3.21
N VAL A 185 -3.41 1.60 -2.32
CA VAL A 185 -3.63 2.17 -0.98
C VAL A 185 -3.56 1.05 0.06
N PHE A 186 -2.60 1.16 0.97
CA PHE A 186 -2.43 0.24 2.09
C PHE A 186 -2.74 0.91 3.42
N THR A 187 -3.63 0.31 4.21
CA THR A 187 -3.97 0.79 5.55
C THR A 187 -3.63 -0.22 6.64
N GLY A 188 -3.63 0.24 7.89
CA GLY A 188 -3.51 -0.61 9.07
C GLY A 188 -4.56 -1.74 9.08
N PRO A 189 -4.26 -2.90 9.70
CA PRO A 189 -5.16 -4.06 9.73
C PRO A 189 -6.49 -3.80 10.44
N GLU A 190 -6.57 -2.77 11.28
CA GLU A 190 -7.77 -2.30 11.97
C GLU A 190 -8.81 -1.70 11.00
N TYR A 191 -8.39 -1.11 9.89
CA TYR A 191 -9.27 -0.59 8.84
C TYR A 191 -9.73 -1.73 7.92
N SER A 192 -10.53 -2.63 8.47
CA SER A 192 -10.88 -3.92 7.85
C SER A 192 -12.14 -3.89 7.00
N ARG A 193 -13.00 -2.89 7.18
CA ARG A 193 -14.32 -2.82 6.56
C ARG A 193 -14.27 -1.94 5.31
N LEU A 194 -14.33 -2.57 4.14
CA LEU A 194 -14.48 -1.90 2.85
C LEU A 194 -15.91 -1.36 2.72
N ALA A 195 -16.05 -0.12 2.26
CA ALA A 195 -17.31 0.50 1.89
C ALA A 195 -17.26 0.96 0.43
N VAL A 196 -18.25 0.57 -0.37
CA VAL A 196 -18.32 0.90 -1.80
C VAL A 196 -19.78 0.97 -2.27
N CYS A 197 -20.08 1.88 -3.19
CA CYS A 197 -21.36 1.89 -3.89
C CYS A 197 -21.27 1.01 -5.15
N THR A 198 -22.20 0.06 -5.29
CA THR A 198 -22.32 -0.84 -6.44
C THR A 198 -23.66 -0.70 -7.16
N SER A 199 -24.45 0.30 -6.80
CA SER A 199 -25.78 0.53 -7.38
C SER A 199 -25.68 1.08 -8.81
N ASP A 200 -26.59 0.65 -9.66
CA ASP A 200 -26.87 1.19 -10.99
C ASP A 200 -27.43 2.64 -10.99
N ARG A 201 -27.78 3.16 -9.82
CA ARG A 201 -28.20 4.55 -9.60
C ARG A 201 -27.20 5.25 -8.67
N PRO A 202 -25.99 5.57 -9.14
CA PRO A 202 -24.97 6.22 -8.31
C PRO A 202 -25.43 7.63 -7.90
N TRP A 203 -24.96 8.08 -6.74
CA TRP A 203 -25.20 9.43 -6.21
C TRP A 203 -26.66 9.75 -5.84
N THR A 204 -27.52 8.73 -5.69
CA THR A 204 -28.91 8.88 -5.21
C THR A 204 -29.09 8.40 -3.77
N ASP A 205 -28.05 8.50 -2.95
CA ASP A 205 -28.00 7.95 -1.59
C ASP A 205 -28.31 6.44 -1.51
N ALA A 206 -28.04 5.70 -2.60
CA ALA A 206 -28.16 4.25 -2.62
C ALA A 206 -27.35 3.61 -1.49
N ALA A 207 -27.80 2.47 -0.96
CA ALA A 207 -27.12 1.79 0.14
C ALA A 207 -25.68 1.41 -0.26
N LEU A 208 -24.74 1.63 0.66
CA LEU A 208 -23.37 1.19 0.49
C LEU A 208 -23.26 -0.31 0.78
N HIS A 209 -22.46 -0.99 -0.04
CA HIS A 209 -22.07 -2.37 0.22
C HIS A 209 -20.85 -2.37 1.16
N PHE A 210 -20.98 -3.09 2.29
CA PHE A 210 -19.91 -3.23 3.26
C PHE A 210 -19.42 -4.66 3.32
N ARG A 211 -18.10 -4.86 3.37
CA ARG A 211 -17.51 -6.19 3.53
C ARG A 211 -16.10 -6.14 4.08
N THR A 212 -15.63 -7.27 4.58
CA THR A 212 -14.22 -7.50 4.90
C THR A 212 -13.59 -8.28 3.75
N PRO A 213 -12.63 -7.70 2.99
CA PRO A 213 -11.96 -8.42 1.90
C PRO A 213 -11.17 -9.63 2.40
N GLY A 214 -11.09 -10.70 1.61
CA GLY A 214 -10.28 -11.88 1.88
C GLY A 214 -8.86 -11.81 1.30
N TRP A 215 -8.27 -12.99 1.09
CA TRP A 215 -7.03 -13.18 0.33
C TRP A 215 -7.26 -14.30 -0.70
N PRO A 216 -6.76 -14.20 -1.95
CA PRO A 216 -5.96 -13.10 -2.53
C PRO A 216 -6.87 -11.96 -3.04
N ASN A 217 -6.43 -11.22 -4.07
CA ASN A 217 -7.18 -10.14 -4.71
C ASN A 217 -8.62 -10.52 -5.07
N GLU A 218 -9.53 -9.64 -4.72
CA GLU A 218 -10.95 -9.67 -5.10
C GLU A 218 -11.27 -8.40 -5.89
N TYR A 219 -12.26 -8.47 -6.79
CA TYR A 219 -12.62 -7.38 -7.69
C TYR A 219 -14.07 -6.97 -7.49
N LEU A 220 -14.34 -5.67 -7.49
CA LEU A 220 -15.69 -5.11 -7.30
C LEU A 220 -15.94 -3.94 -8.24
N PRO A 221 -17.19 -3.74 -8.70
CA PRO A 221 -17.59 -2.47 -9.29
C PRO A 221 -17.60 -1.36 -8.24
N MET A 222 -17.45 -0.12 -8.71
CA MET A 222 -17.39 1.10 -7.91
C MET A 222 -18.15 2.20 -8.66
N THR A 223 -19.48 2.18 -8.59
CA THR A 223 -20.33 3.01 -9.47
C THR A 223 -20.34 4.49 -9.11
N GLU A 224 -19.92 4.84 -7.89
CA GLU A 224 -19.66 6.22 -7.48
C GLU A 224 -18.18 6.62 -7.60
N HIS A 225 -17.35 5.76 -8.20
CA HIS A 225 -15.92 6.03 -8.40
C HIS A 225 -15.11 6.29 -7.11
N TRP A 226 -15.65 5.94 -5.94
CA TRP A 226 -14.95 5.98 -4.66
C TRP A 226 -15.11 4.70 -3.83
N VAL A 227 -14.13 4.47 -2.97
CA VAL A 227 -14.07 3.36 -2.02
C VAL A 227 -13.46 3.85 -0.70
N ALA A 228 -13.82 3.22 0.42
CA ALA A 228 -13.18 3.49 1.70
C ALA A 228 -12.83 2.22 2.46
N LEU A 229 -11.78 2.29 3.29
CA LEU A 229 -11.49 1.32 4.33
C LEU A 229 -11.71 1.97 5.70
N LEU A 230 -12.53 1.31 6.51
CA LEU A 230 -13.04 1.82 7.77
C LEU A 230 -12.66 0.88 8.93
N ASN A 231 -12.48 1.45 10.11
CA ASN A 231 -12.38 0.73 11.36
C ASN A 231 -13.77 0.23 11.84
N ALA A 232 -13.82 -0.34 13.05
CA ALA A 232 -15.05 -0.87 13.62
C ALA A 232 -16.10 0.22 13.91
N GLU A 233 -15.64 1.44 14.16
CA GLU A 233 -16.46 2.61 14.47
C GLU A 233 -17.08 3.27 13.23
N GLY A 234 -16.63 2.91 12.02
CA GLY A 234 -17.12 3.50 10.76
C GLY A 234 -16.26 4.66 10.24
N TRP A 235 -15.13 4.92 10.88
CA TRP A 235 -14.16 5.95 10.55
C TRP A 235 -12.98 5.39 9.74
N GLY A 236 -12.47 6.13 8.76
CA GLY A 236 -11.26 5.70 8.06
C GLY A 236 -10.87 6.57 6.88
N LEU A 237 -10.26 5.94 5.88
CA LEU A 237 -9.74 6.59 4.68
C LEU A 237 -10.64 6.30 3.47
N GLY A 238 -11.15 7.35 2.85
CA GLY A 238 -11.82 7.30 1.56
C GLY A 238 -10.89 7.71 0.42
N CYS A 239 -11.10 7.11 -0.75
CA CYS A 239 -10.39 7.41 -2.00
C CYS A 239 -11.40 7.53 -3.14
N TYR A 240 -11.40 8.67 -3.83
CA TYR A 240 -12.21 8.96 -5.01
C TYR A 240 -11.31 9.13 -6.23
N VAL A 241 -11.62 8.41 -7.30
CA VAL A 241 -10.88 8.40 -8.55
C VAL A 241 -11.88 8.37 -9.71
N PRO A 242 -12.29 9.53 -10.26
CA PRO A 242 -13.30 9.65 -11.32
C PRO A 242 -13.08 8.74 -12.52
N ARG A 243 -11.82 8.41 -12.81
CA ARG A 243 -11.46 7.55 -13.93
C ARG A 243 -11.79 6.08 -13.69
N ALA A 244 -11.71 5.60 -12.45
CA ALA A 244 -11.84 4.18 -12.13
C ALA A 244 -13.28 3.84 -11.77
N SER A 245 -13.86 2.83 -12.42
CA SER A 245 -15.20 2.31 -12.12
C SER A 245 -15.16 0.91 -11.47
N GLN A 246 -13.96 0.39 -11.25
CA GLN A 246 -13.69 -0.89 -10.59
C GLN A 246 -12.57 -0.72 -9.57
N LEU A 247 -12.48 -1.68 -8.66
CA LEU A 247 -11.38 -1.78 -7.70
C LEU A 247 -10.92 -3.23 -7.53
N THR A 248 -9.66 -3.40 -7.13
CA THR A 248 -9.17 -4.64 -6.50
C THR A 248 -8.94 -4.40 -5.01
N CYS A 249 -9.16 -5.41 -4.18
CA CYS A 249 -8.90 -5.35 -2.73
C CYS A 249 -8.48 -6.69 -2.15
N TYR A 250 -7.75 -6.68 -1.03
CA TYR A 250 -7.43 -7.87 -0.25
C TYR A 250 -7.00 -7.49 1.18
N ARG A 251 -6.84 -8.50 2.04
CA ARG A 251 -6.21 -8.39 3.35
C ARG A 251 -5.06 -9.38 3.50
N ALA A 252 -3.87 -8.87 3.83
CA ALA A 252 -2.72 -9.71 4.19
C ALA A 252 -2.68 -9.90 5.71
N GLY A 253 -2.33 -11.10 6.16
CA GLY A 253 -2.28 -11.44 7.60
C GLY A 253 -3.65 -11.57 8.28
N GLN A 254 -4.76 -11.57 7.52
CA GLN A 254 -6.14 -11.86 7.96
C GLN A 254 -6.58 -11.14 9.26
N GLY A 255 -6.10 -9.92 9.51
CA GLY A 255 -6.44 -9.15 10.73
C GLY A 255 -5.72 -9.57 12.00
N SER A 256 -4.70 -10.43 11.90
CA SER A 256 -3.76 -10.64 13.01
C SER A 256 -2.98 -9.35 13.33
N ALA A 257 -2.53 -9.22 14.57
CA ALA A 257 -1.57 -8.19 14.96
C ALA A 257 -0.13 -8.51 14.50
N ALA A 258 0.05 -9.51 13.63
CA ALA A 258 1.36 -9.91 13.16
C ALA A 258 2.03 -8.76 12.39
N ALA A 259 3.35 -8.69 12.49
CA ALA A 259 4.16 -7.74 11.75
C ALA A 259 3.80 -7.84 10.24
N GLY A 260 3.29 -6.73 9.70
CA GLY A 260 2.91 -6.64 8.30
C GLY A 260 1.49 -7.11 7.92
N ALA A 261 0.56 -7.30 8.86
CA ALA A 261 -0.85 -7.39 8.48
C ALA A 261 -1.36 -6.04 7.94
N CYS A 262 -2.21 -6.05 6.90
CA CYS A 262 -2.76 -4.83 6.30
C CYS A 262 -4.10 -5.08 5.60
N SER A 263 -4.84 -3.99 5.39
CA SER A 263 -5.87 -3.93 4.36
C SER A 263 -5.35 -3.19 3.15
N TYR A 264 -5.86 -3.57 1.98
CA TYR A 264 -5.49 -2.96 0.73
C TYR A 264 -6.70 -2.79 -0.18
N PHE A 265 -6.69 -1.68 -0.93
CA PHE A 265 -7.44 -1.57 -2.18
C PHE A 265 -6.63 -0.79 -3.21
N ALA A 266 -7.01 -0.94 -4.48
CA ALA A 266 -6.66 0.00 -5.54
C ALA A 266 -7.87 0.19 -6.46
N PRO A 267 -8.29 1.43 -6.75
CA PRO A 267 -9.11 1.71 -7.92
C PRO A 267 -8.31 1.32 -9.17
N ILE A 268 -8.97 0.66 -10.13
CA ILE A 268 -8.29 0.12 -11.31
C ILE A 268 -8.94 0.56 -12.61
N ASP A 269 -8.11 0.62 -13.65
CA ASP A 269 -8.51 0.76 -15.05
C ASP A 269 -7.63 -0.16 -15.90
N THR A 270 -8.14 -0.65 -17.03
CA THR A 270 -7.42 -1.57 -17.91
C THR A 270 -6.75 -0.78 -19.04
N ILE A 271 -5.44 -0.59 -18.93
CA ILE A 271 -4.69 0.33 -19.79
C ILE A 271 -3.43 -0.36 -20.32
N ALA A 272 -3.15 -0.19 -21.61
CA ALA A 272 -1.88 -0.57 -22.23
C ALA A 272 -0.84 0.53 -22.03
N VAL A 273 0.41 0.14 -21.81
CA VAL A 273 1.55 1.06 -21.74
C VAL A 273 2.40 0.85 -22.98
N THR A 274 2.37 1.82 -23.90
CA THR A 274 3.09 1.77 -25.18
C THR A 274 4.15 2.86 -25.27
N PRO A 275 5.10 2.82 -26.23
CA PRO A 275 6.07 3.88 -26.41
C PRO A 275 5.42 5.26 -26.51
N GLY A 276 5.93 6.22 -25.73
CA GLY A 276 5.39 7.58 -25.66
C GLY A 276 4.15 7.74 -24.76
N PHE A 277 3.78 6.71 -23.99
CA PHE A 277 2.68 6.79 -23.04
C PHE A 277 2.89 7.92 -22.01
N ASP A 278 1.87 8.74 -21.84
CA ASP A 278 1.84 9.85 -20.89
C ASP A 278 0.41 10.01 -20.37
N MET A 279 0.17 9.52 -19.15
CA MET A 279 -1.14 9.59 -18.52
C MET A 279 -1.10 10.49 -17.31
N ARG A 280 -2.13 11.34 -17.19
CA ARG A 280 -2.42 12.14 -16.01
C ARG A 280 -3.76 11.75 -15.42
N TRP A 281 -3.85 11.74 -14.10
CA TRP A 281 -5.10 11.52 -13.40
C TRP A 281 -5.05 12.18 -12.03
N THR A 282 -6.23 12.44 -11.46
CA THR A 282 -6.37 13.03 -10.14
C THR A 282 -7.06 12.04 -9.22
N VAL A 283 -6.59 12.00 -7.99
CA VAL A 283 -7.10 11.20 -6.88
C VAL A 283 -7.43 12.15 -5.74
N TRP A 284 -8.52 11.88 -5.03
CA TRP A 284 -8.89 12.62 -3.83
C TRP A 284 -8.98 11.64 -2.66
N LEU A 285 -8.24 11.93 -1.60
CA LEU A 285 -8.34 11.19 -0.35
C LEU A 285 -8.98 12.05 0.73
N THR A 286 -9.61 11.38 1.69
CA THR A 286 -10.15 12.06 2.87
C THR A 286 -10.30 11.13 4.06
N LEU A 287 -10.29 11.70 5.27
CA LEU A 287 -10.50 10.97 6.52
C LEU A 287 -11.88 11.28 7.08
N GLY A 288 -12.54 10.32 7.73
CA GLY A 288 -13.76 10.57 8.48
C GLY A 288 -14.71 9.37 8.54
N GLU A 289 -15.90 9.62 9.07
CA GLU A 289 -17.04 8.70 8.99
C GLU A 289 -17.49 8.52 7.53
N VAL A 290 -17.96 7.31 7.19
CA VAL A 290 -18.36 6.94 5.82
C VAL A 290 -19.35 7.91 5.17
N THR A 291 -20.30 8.45 5.94
CA THR A 291 -21.29 9.43 5.45
C THR A 291 -20.64 10.75 5.08
N GLY A 292 -19.68 11.22 5.89
CA GLY A 292 -18.89 12.42 5.61
C GLY A 292 -17.93 12.24 4.44
N ILE A 293 -17.33 11.05 4.30
CA ILE A 293 -16.53 10.67 3.12
C ILE A 293 -17.38 10.79 1.85
N ARG A 294 -18.52 10.09 1.78
CA ARG A 294 -19.39 10.09 0.59
C ARG A 294 -19.89 11.49 0.24
N ARG A 295 -20.30 12.29 1.24
CA ARG A 295 -20.77 13.66 1.03
C ARG A 295 -19.71 14.53 0.34
N ARG A 296 -18.47 14.53 0.84
CA ARG A 296 -17.37 15.31 0.25
C ARG A 296 -17.07 14.89 -1.19
N PHE A 297 -17.13 13.59 -1.49
CA PHE A 297 -16.95 13.09 -2.86
C PHE A 297 -18.13 13.43 -3.78
N GLN A 298 -19.36 13.45 -3.25
CA GLN A 298 -20.53 13.91 -4.01
C GLN A 298 -20.43 15.39 -4.37
N GLU A 299 -19.92 16.22 -3.46
CA GLU A 299 -19.65 17.64 -3.72
C GLU A 299 -18.60 17.82 -4.83
N LEU A 300 -17.52 17.02 -4.81
CA LEU A 300 -16.52 17.01 -5.89
C LEU A 300 -17.12 16.60 -7.23
N GLN A 301 -17.92 15.53 -7.26
CA GLN A 301 -18.55 15.05 -8.49
C GLN A 301 -19.46 16.11 -9.11
N ARG A 302 -20.24 16.82 -8.29
CA ARG A 302 -21.11 17.92 -8.74
C ARG A 302 -20.30 19.10 -9.27
N GLY A 303 -19.21 19.47 -8.59
CA GLY A 303 -18.32 20.55 -9.01
C GLY A 303 -17.53 20.26 -10.29
N GLY A 304 -17.17 19.00 -10.53
CA GLY A 304 -16.47 18.56 -11.74
C GLY A 304 -17.37 18.35 -12.97
N SER A 305 -18.69 18.19 -12.78
CA SER A 305 -19.65 18.05 -13.88
C SER A 305 -20.06 19.39 -14.52
N GLY A 306 -19.46 20.51 -14.08
CA GLY A 306 -19.76 21.87 -14.52
C GLY A 306 -18.59 22.58 -15.23
N GLN A 307 -17.56 21.86 -15.67
CA GLN A 307 -16.47 22.37 -16.52
C GLN A 307 -16.43 21.64 -17.86
#